data_AF-A0A661ZY10-F1
#
_entry.id   AF-A0A661ZY10-F1
#
_cell.length_a   1.000
_cell.length_b   1.000
_cell.length_c   1.000
_cell.angle_alpha   90.00
_cell.angle_beta   90.00
_cell.angle_gamma   90.00
#
_symmetry.space_group_name_H-M   'P 1'
#
loop_
_entity.id
_entity.type
_entity.pdbx_description
1 polymer ?
#
loop_
_entity_poly.entity_id
_entity_poly.type
_entity_poly.pdbx_seq_one_letter_code
_entity_poly.pdbx_strand_id
1 'polypeptide(L)'
;MIRKIGMIGKRYRHANRYLEIIRILTKYGFSDIISQSKLENIFDFGKKIVFRQMDSRIDSLSKWERIRLVLEELGTTFIKFGQIMSTRPDLIPIDLIPELKKLQNSVPPFSEETAISLIENELGKTISEIFKDFSSEPVAAASIAQVHKAILI
;
A
#
# COMPACT_ATOMS: atom_id res chain seq x y z
N MET A 1 21.52 29.22 21.92
CA MET A 1 22.28 28.07 22.48
C MET A 1 21.21 27.16 23.09
N ILE A 2 20.84 25.96 22.62
CA ILE A 2 21.54 24.86 21.96
C ILE A 2 20.54 24.19 21.00
N ARG A 3 20.83 24.18 19.69
CA ARG A 3 20.25 23.25 18.71
C ARG A 3 20.94 21.90 18.88
N LYS A 4 20.25 20.85 19.34
CA LYS A 4 20.71 19.45 19.22
C LYS A 4 19.56 18.43 19.39
N ILE A 5 18.55 18.46 18.51
CA ILE A 5 17.61 17.32 18.32
C ILE A 5 17.50 17.00 16.82
N GLY A 6 18.63 16.99 16.12
CA GLY A 6 18.69 16.76 14.66
C GLY A 6 19.30 15.42 14.25
N MET A 7 19.87 14.64 15.17
CA MET A 7 20.70 13.48 14.82
C MET A 7 20.09 12.11 15.18
N ILE A 8 18.98 12.06 15.91
CA ILE A 8 18.32 10.78 16.30
C ILE A 8 17.25 10.35 15.25
N GLY A 9 16.70 11.29 14.46
CA GLY A 9 15.55 11.07 13.57
C GLY A 9 15.81 10.35 12.23
N LYS A 10 17.02 9.87 11.94
CA LYS A 10 17.32 9.10 10.70
C LYS A 10 17.29 7.58 10.91
N ARG A 11 17.67 7.07 12.09
CA ARG A 11 17.63 5.61 12.40
C ARG A 11 16.24 5.11 12.81
N TYR A 12 15.44 5.96 13.46
CA TYR A 12 14.11 5.59 13.97
C TYR A 12 12.96 5.79 12.97
N ARG A 13 13.22 6.43 11.81
CA ARG A 13 12.18 6.74 10.82
C ARG A 13 11.51 5.48 10.24
N HIS A 14 12.22 4.35 10.25
CA HIS A 14 11.71 3.09 9.74
C HIS A 14 11.09 2.20 10.82
N ALA A 15 11.27 2.51 12.11
CA ALA A 15 10.75 1.68 13.20
C ALA A 15 9.23 1.55 13.14
N ASN A 16 8.53 2.66 12.87
CA ASN A 16 7.08 2.66 12.69
C ASN A 16 6.65 1.77 11.53
N ARG A 17 7.41 1.79 10.42
CA ARG A 17 7.14 0.93 9.26
C ARG A 17 7.33 -0.54 9.59
N TYR A 18 8.37 -0.91 10.34
CA TYR A 18 8.56 -2.29 10.77
C TYR A 18 7.42 -2.79 11.67
N LEU A 19 6.96 -1.96 12.61
CA LEU A 19 5.83 -2.30 13.48
C LEU A 19 4.53 -2.48 12.70
N GLU A 20 4.29 -1.63 11.69
CA GLU A 20 3.16 -1.76 10.77
C GLU A 20 3.22 -3.08 9.99
N ILE A 21 4.38 -3.43 9.41
CA ILE A 21 4.56 -4.71 8.70
C ILE A 21 4.23 -5.89 9.61
N ILE A 22 4.80 -5.90 10.83
CA ILE A 22 4.58 -6.96 11.81
C ILE A 22 3.09 -7.07 12.20
N ARG A 23 2.42 -5.93 12.40
CA ARG A 23 0.98 -5.89 12.71
C ARG A 23 0.14 -6.48 11.58
N ILE A 24 0.43 -6.13 10.32
CA ILE A 24 -0.30 -6.64 9.15
C ILE A 24 -0.07 -8.14 9.00
N LEU A 25 1.17 -8.62 9.10
CA LEU A 25 1.46 -10.05 9.05
C LEU A 25 0.72 -10.83 10.14
N THR A 26 0.68 -10.29 11.36
CA THR A 26 -0.03 -10.91 12.49
C THR A 26 -1.55 -10.93 12.25
N LYS A 27 -2.12 -9.83 11.73
CA LYS A 27 -3.55 -9.71 11.38
C LYS A 27 -4.02 -10.81 10.43
N TYR A 28 -3.18 -11.24 9.48
CA TYR A 28 -3.51 -12.28 8.51
C TYR A 28 -3.03 -13.69 8.91
N GLY A 29 -2.58 -13.89 10.15
CA GLY A 29 -2.19 -15.20 10.66
C GLY A 29 -0.82 -15.70 10.19
N PHE A 30 0.08 -14.79 9.79
CA PHE A 30 1.49 -15.09 9.49
C PHE A 30 2.40 -14.84 10.68
N SER A 31 1.88 -15.08 11.88
CA SER A 31 2.54 -14.87 13.16
C SER A 31 3.77 -15.77 13.34
N ASP A 32 3.70 -17.01 12.85
CA ASP A 32 4.78 -17.99 12.91
C ASP A 32 6.03 -17.57 12.14
N ILE A 33 5.86 -16.79 11.05
CA ILE A 33 6.98 -16.23 10.27
C ILE A 33 7.80 -15.26 11.13
N ILE A 34 7.14 -14.53 12.03
CA ILE A 34 7.79 -13.58 12.93
C ILE A 34 8.45 -14.31 14.10
N SER A 35 7.82 -15.37 14.62
CA SER A 35 8.34 -16.17 15.73
C SER A 35 9.65 -16.90 15.41
N GLN A 36 9.96 -17.12 14.13
CA GLN A 36 11.26 -17.68 13.70
C GLN A 36 12.38 -16.63 13.61
N SER A 37 12.06 -15.35 13.85
CA SER A 37 13.02 -14.25 13.87
C SER A 37 13.33 -13.81 15.31
N LYS A 38 14.50 -13.20 15.57
CA LYS A 38 14.91 -12.66 16.89
C LYS A 38 14.07 -11.46 17.37
N LEU A 39 12.86 -11.26 16.86
CA LEU A 39 11.96 -10.13 17.11
C LEU A 39 10.83 -10.46 18.12
N GLU A 40 10.99 -11.52 18.91
CA GLU A 40 10.00 -12.03 19.87
C GLU A 40 9.42 -10.92 20.77
N ASN A 41 10.26 -10.01 21.28
CA ASN A 41 9.84 -8.92 22.18
C ASN A 41 8.90 -7.88 21.52
N ILE A 42 8.97 -7.69 20.20
CA ILE A 42 8.11 -6.77 19.45
C ILE A 42 6.78 -7.46 19.08
N PHE A 43 6.85 -8.77 18.86
CA PHE A 43 5.72 -9.61 18.50
C PHE A 43 4.69 -9.74 19.62
N ASP A 44 5.11 -9.83 20.89
CA ASP A 44 4.20 -9.87 22.04
C ASP A 44 3.32 -8.60 22.16
N PHE A 45 3.86 -7.45 21.75
CA PHE A 45 3.10 -6.20 21.67
C PHE A 45 2.06 -6.23 20.54
N GLY A 46 2.44 -6.76 19.37
CA GLY A 46 1.55 -6.95 18.22
C GLY A 46 0.42 -7.93 18.49
N LYS A 47 0.72 -9.08 19.12
CA LYS A 47 -0.28 -10.09 19.53
C LYS A 47 -1.33 -9.50 20.45
N LYS A 48 -0.94 -8.71 21.46
CA LYS A 48 -1.89 -8.14 22.44
C LYS A 48 -2.87 -7.14 21.82
N ILE A 49 -2.46 -6.45 20.74
CA ILE A 49 -3.29 -5.53 19.96
C ILE A 49 -4.20 -6.29 18.98
N VAL A 50 -3.67 -7.32 18.31
CA VAL A 50 -4.40 -8.09 17.28
C VAL A 50 -5.38 -9.11 17.88
N PHE A 51 -5.07 -9.73 19.04
CA PHE A 51 -5.98 -10.66 19.74
C PHE A 51 -7.32 -10.04 20.13
N ARG A 52 -7.43 -8.71 20.13
CA ARG A 52 -8.68 -7.98 20.38
C ARG A 52 -9.55 -7.81 19.11
N GLN A 53 -9.03 -8.16 17.94
CA GLN A 53 -9.58 -7.85 16.62
C GLN A 53 -9.38 -8.98 15.59
N MET A 54 -9.36 -10.24 16.00
CA MET A 54 -9.39 -11.34 15.01
C MET A 54 -10.80 -11.37 14.40
N ASP A 55 -10.93 -10.75 13.23
CA ASP A 55 -12.16 -10.70 12.46
C ASP A 55 -12.46 -12.12 11.95
N SER A 56 -13.61 -12.69 12.31
CA SER A 56 -14.03 -14.04 11.90
C SER A 56 -14.03 -14.23 10.38
N ARG A 57 -14.04 -13.12 9.62
CA ARG A 57 -13.90 -13.09 8.17
C ARG A 57 -12.50 -13.46 7.67
N ILE A 58 -11.44 -13.24 8.45
CA ILE A 58 -10.07 -13.57 8.03
C ILE A 58 -9.81 -15.07 8.18
N ASP A 59 -10.40 -15.70 9.19
CA ASP A 59 -10.25 -17.14 9.45
C ASP A 59 -10.89 -18.02 8.37
N SER A 60 -11.91 -17.50 7.66
CA SER A 60 -12.54 -18.20 6.53
C SER A 60 -11.76 -18.08 5.21
N LEU A 61 -10.73 -17.24 5.14
CA LEU A 61 -9.94 -17.04 3.92
C LEU A 61 -8.88 -18.12 3.74
N SER A 62 -8.68 -18.52 2.49
CA SER A 62 -7.57 -19.39 2.13
C SER A 62 -6.23 -18.73 2.45
N LYS A 63 -5.18 -19.56 2.60
CA LYS A 63 -3.81 -19.08 2.77
C LYS A 63 -3.39 -18.12 1.65
N TRP A 64 -3.78 -18.41 0.41
CA TRP A 64 -3.41 -17.63 -0.77
C TRP A 64 -4.10 -16.26 -0.80
N GLU A 65 -5.39 -16.20 -0.43
CA GLU A 65 -6.12 -14.94 -0.29
C GLU A 65 -5.49 -14.06 0.79
N ARG A 66 -5.10 -14.64 1.93
CA ARG A 66 -4.43 -13.92 3.01
C ARG A 66 -3.09 -13.34 2.56
N ILE A 67 -2.32 -14.04 1.73
CA ILE A 67 -1.08 -13.50 1.14
C ILE A 67 -1.37 -12.30 0.25
N ARG A 68 -2.37 -12.39 -0.64
CA ARG A 68 -2.76 -11.26 -1.50
C ARG A 68 -3.16 -10.04 -0.66
N LEU A 69 -4.00 -10.23 0.35
CA LEU A 69 -4.47 -9.15 1.22
C LEU A 69 -3.34 -8.51 2.05
N VAL A 70 -2.36 -9.30 2.50
CA VAL A 70 -1.13 -8.75 3.11
C VAL A 70 -0.43 -7.79 2.15
N LEU A 71 -0.27 -8.17 0.87
CA LEU A 71 0.39 -7.30 -0.11
C LEU A 71 -0.41 -6.02 -0.40
N GLU A 72 -1.74 -6.10 -0.42
CA GLU A 72 -2.62 -4.93 -0.56
C GLU A 72 -2.50 -3.98 0.62
N GLU A 73 -2.61 -4.49 1.86
CA GLU A 73 -2.55 -3.65 3.07
C GLU A 73 -1.14 -3.11 3.35
N LEU A 74 -0.09 -3.81 2.91
CA LEU A 74 1.28 -3.30 2.97
C LEU A 74 1.55 -2.16 1.97
N GLY A 75 0.65 -1.93 1.02
CA GLY A 75 0.65 -0.80 0.11
C GLY A 75 1.41 -1.02 -1.20
N THR A 76 1.57 0.07 -1.96
CA THR A 76 1.84 0.00 -3.41
C THR A 76 3.12 -0.75 -3.80
N THR A 77 4.19 -0.65 -3.01
CA THR A 77 5.43 -1.40 -3.28
C THR A 77 5.19 -2.91 -3.27
N PHE A 78 4.37 -3.40 -2.32
CA PHE A 78 4.07 -4.82 -2.19
C PHE A 78 3.02 -5.29 -3.21
N ILE A 79 2.09 -4.41 -3.61
CA ILE A 79 1.20 -4.66 -4.75
C ILE A 79 2.02 -4.88 -6.03
N LYS A 80 2.97 -3.98 -6.34
CA LYS A 80 3.85 -4.13 -7.51
C LYS A 80 4.70 -5.40 -7.44
N PHE A 81 5.20 -5.74 -6.25
CA PHE A 81 5.90 -7.00 -6.04
C PHE A 81 5.00 -8.20 -6.39
N GLY A 82 3.78 -8.24 -5.86
CA GLY A 82 2.81 -9.29 -6.18
C GLY A 82 2.48 -9.39 -7.67
N GLN A 83 2.33 -8.24 -8.36
CA GLN A 83 2.12 -8.18 -9.80
C GLN A 83 3.30 -8.82 -10.56
N ILE A 84 4.55 -8.48 -10.21
CA ILE A 84 5.73 -9.09 -10.84
C ILE A 84 5.75 -10.61 -10.58
N MET A 85 5.55 -11.04 -9.33
CA MET A 85 5.58 -12.45 -8.96
C MET A 85 4.48 -13.26 -9.66
N SER A 86 3.31 -12.67 -9.92
CA SER A 86 2.20 -13.32 -10.63
C SER A 86 2.53 -13.70 -12.09
N THR A 87 3.59 -13.12 -12.66
CA THR A 87 4.08 -13.43 -14.01
C THR A 87 5.19 -14.49 -14.01
N ARG A 88 5.62 -14.96 -12.83
CA ARG A 88 6.73 -15.90 -12.63
C ARG A 88 6.25 -17.19 -11.95
N PRO A 89 5.50 -18.05 -12.68
CA PRO A 89 4.98 -19.31 -12.14
C PRO A 89 6.07 -20.28 -11.69
N ASP A 90 7.31 -20.07 -12.14
CA ASP A 90 8.49 -20.82 -11.75
C ASP A 90 9.03 -20.47 -10.35
N LEU A 91 8.60 -19.34 -9.76
CA LEU A 91 9.12 -18.84 -8.48
C LEU A 91 8.14 -18.97 -7.31
N ILE A 92 6.86 -19.26 -7.56
CA ILE A 92 5.82 -19.30 -6.53
C ILE A 92 4.89 -20.49 -6.72
N PRO A 93 4.20 -20.93 -5.65
CA PRO A 93 3.19 -21.99 -5.76
C PRO A 93 2.13 -21.65 -6.80
N ILE A 94 1.78 -22.63 -7.63
CA ILE A 94 0.80 -22.46 -8.73
C ILE A 94 -0.55 -21.94 -8.24
N ASP A 95 -0.97 -22.38 -7.05
CA ASP A 95 -2.24 -22.00 -6.42
C ASP A 95 -2.26 -20.54 -5.90
N LEU A 96 -1.10 -19.91 -5.73
CA LEU A 96 -0.99 -18.49 -5.34
C LEU A 96 -1.20 -17.55 -6.53
N ILE A 97 -0.90 -18.01 -7.75
CA ILE A 97 -0.93 -17.18 -8.97
C ILE A 97 -2.31 -16.56 -9.22
N PRO A 98 -3.44 -17.29 -9.15
CA PRO A 98 -4.76 -16.71 -9.36
C PRO A 98 -5.06 -15.55 -8.40
N GLU A 99 -4.62 -15.65 -7.15
CA GLU A 99 -4.77 -14.56 -6.18
C GLU A 99 -3.89 -13.36 -6.54
N LEU A 100 -2.60 -13.56 -6.84
CA LEU A 100 -1.73 -12.43 -7.20
C LEU A 100 -2.13 -11.77 -8.52
N LYS A 101 -2.76 -12.49 -9.45
CA LYS A 101 -3.32 -11.88 -10.67
C LYS A 101 -4.43 -10.86 -10.37
N LYS A 102 -5.17 -11.00 -9.27
CA LYS A 102 -6.19 -10.00 -8.86
C LYS A 102 -5.56 -8.64 -8.52
N LEU A 103 -4.26 -8.61 -8.18
CA LEU A 103 -3.52 -7.35 -7.94
C LEU A 103 -3.26 -6.57 -9.23
N GLN A 104 -3.43 -7.18 -10.41
CA GLN A 104 -3.26 -6.51 -11.70
C GLN A 104 -4.49 -5.68 -12.10
N ASN A 105 -5.60 -5.80 -11.36
CA ASN A 105 -6.83 -5.09 -11.67
C ASN A 105 -6.61 -3.58 -11.65
N SER A 106 -7.22 -2.90 -12.62
CA SER A 106 -7.24 -1.46 -12.74
C SER A 106 -7.73 -0.82 -11.45
N VAL A 107 -6.96 0.11 -10.90
CA VAL A 107 -7.41 0.91 -9.76
C VAL A 107 -8.46 1.88 -10.30
N PRO A 108 -9.67 1.94 -9.73
CA PRO A 108 -10.66 2.93 -10.14
C PRO A 108 -10.06 4.32 -9.96
N PRO A 109 -10.27 5.24 -10.91
CA PRO A 109 -9.78 6.61 -10.76
C PRO A 109 -10.41 7.26 -9.52
N PHE A 110 -9.67 8.15 -8.89
CA PHE A 110 -10.24 9.02 -7.87
C PHE A 110 -11.02 10.15 -8.53
N SER A 111 -11.89 10.80 -7.75
CA SER A 111 -12.86 11.77 -8.29
C SER A 111 -12.19 12.95 -9.00
N GLU A 112 -12.89 13.53 -9.96
CA GLU A 112 -12.45 14.73 -10.68
C GLU A 112 -12.12 15.86 -9.72
N GLU A 113 -12.96 16.08 -8.70
CA GLU A 113 -12.76 17.16 -7.72
C GLU A 113 -11.46 16.97 -6.94
N THR A 114 -11.11 15.72 -6.64
CA THR A 114 -9.84 15.39 -5.99
C THR A 114 -8.66 15.70 -6.92
N ALA A 115 -8.79 15.38 -8.22
CA ALA A 115 -7.74 15.65 -9.21
C ALA A 115 -7.51 17.15 -9.41
N ILE A 116 -8.59 17.91 -9.63
CA ILE A 116 -8.55 19.37 -9.78
C ILE A 116 -7.93 20.00 -8.54
N SER A 117 -8.45 19.67 -7.36
CA SER A 117 -7.95 20.22 -6.10
C SER A 117 -6.45 19.96 -5.90
N LEU A 118 -5.97 18.76 -6.26
CA LEU A 118 -4.54 18.42 -6.12
C LEU A 118 -3.68 19.26 -7.06
N ILE A 119 -4.10 19.40 -8.32
CA ILE A 119 -3.37 20.19 -9.33
C ILE A 119 -3.32 21.66 -8.92
N GLU A 120 -4.44 22.23 -8.51
CA GLU A 120 -4.52 23.64 -8.11
C GLU A 120 -3.69 23.95 -6.86
N ASN A 121 -3.69 23.03 -5.87
CA ASN A 121 -2.88 23.18 -4.67
C ASN A 121 -1.38 23.10 -4.95
N GLU A 122 -0.94 22.18 -5.81
CA GLU A 122 0.48 22.00 -6.15
C GLU A 122 1.01 23.12 -7.06
N LEU A 123 0.16 23.67 -7.94
CA LEU A 123 0.54 24.71 -8.92
C LEU A 123 0.18 26.14 -8.49
N GLY A 124 -0.65 26.31 -7.45
CA GLY A 124 -1.04 27.60 -6.89
C GLY A 124 -1.91 28.47 -7.81
N LYS A 125 -2.55 27.86 -8.81
CA LYS A 125 -3.43 28.50 -9.80
C LYS A 125 -4.59 27.57 -10.11
N THR A 126 -5.70 28.14 -10.54
CA THR A 126 -6.88 27.36 -10.92
C THR A 126 -6.68 26.63 -12.25
N ILE A 127 -7.38 25.52 -12.48
CA ILE A 127 -7.28 24.75 -13.74
C ILE A 127 -7.54 25.64 -14.96
N SER A 128 -8.52 26.55 -14.87
CA SER A 128 -8.89 27.47 -15.95
C SER A 128 -7.86 28.57 -16.22
N GLU A 129 -6.92 28.82 -15.30
CA GLU A 129 -5.79 29.75 -15.51
C GLU A 129 -4.57 29.06 -16.14
N ILE A 130 -4.51 27.73 -16.07
CA ILE A 130 -3.36 26.93 -16.55
C ILE A 130 -3.68 26.29 -17.90
N PHE A 131 -4.90 25.78 -18.07
CA PHE A 131 -5.29 24.97 -19.21
C PHE A 131 -6.45 25.61 -19.97
N LYS A 132 -6.33 25.65 -21.30
CA LYS A 132 -7.38 26.01 -22.24
C LYS A 132 -8.47 24.95 -22.30
N ASP A 133 -8.09 23.69 -22.14
CA ASP A 133 -8.98 22.53 -22.10
C ASP A 133 -8.41 21.50 -21.13
N PHE A 134 -9.26 20.90 -20.29
CA PHE A 134 -8.87 19.88 -19.33
C PHE A 134 -9.95 18.80 -19.28
N SER A 135 -9.55 17.56 -19.54
CA SER A 135 -10.46 16.41 -19.51
C SER A 135 -10.63 15.91 -18.09
N SER A 136 -11.87 15.99 -17.59
CA SER A 136 -12.29 15.47 -16.29
C SER A 136 -12.11 13.97 -16.16
N GLU A 137 -12.37 13.22 -17.24
CA GLU A 137 -12.12 11.79 -17.28
C GLU A 137 -10.63 11.49 -17.46
N PRO A 138 -10.01 10.68 -16.57
CA PRO A 138 -8.63 10.28 -16.74
C PRO A 138 -8.50 9.29 -17.90
N VAL A 139 -7.48 9.51 -18.74
CA VAL A 139 -7.10 8.61 -19.84
C VAL A 139 -6.50 7.31 -19.31
N ALA A 140 -5.90 7.34 -18.12
CA ALA A 140 -5.38 6.17 -17.44
C ALA A 140 -5.37 6.39 -15.92
N ALA A 141 -5.62 5.32 -15.17
CA ALA A 141 -5.46 5.27 -13.72
C ALA A 141 -4.48 4.16 -13.34
N ALA A 142 -3.54 4.47 -12.46
CA ALA A 142 -2.54 3.57 -11.92
C ALA A 142 -2.56 3.64 -10.38
N SER A 143 -1.83 2.73 -9.74
CA SER A 143 -1.87 2.53 -8.29
C SER A 143 -1.46 3.73 -7.41
N ILE A 144 -0.93 4.81 -7.97
CA ILE A 144 -0.48 6.02 -7.23
C ILE A 144 -0.91 7.31 -7.95
N ALA A 145 -1.35 7.22 -9.20
CA ALA A 145 -1.56 8.40 -10.04
C ALA A 145 -2.59 8.09 -11.12
N GLN A 146 -3.22 9.13 -11.63
CA GLN A 146 -4.02 9.08 -12.85
C GLN A 146 -3.54 10.16 -13.82
N VAL A 147 -3.81 9.96 -15.10
CA VAL A 147 -3.34 10.80 -16.20
C VAL A 147 -4.53 11.46 -16.86
N HIS A 148 -4.54 12.78 -16.93
CA HIS A 148 -5.56 13.58 -17.59
C HIS A 148 -5.02 14.18 -18.88
N LYS A 149 -5.89 14.31 -19.88
CA LYS A 149 -5.59 15.05 -21.10
C LYS A 149 -5.88 16.54 -20.87
N ALA A 150 -4.96 17.40 -21.30
CA ALA A 150 -5.16 18.85 -21.21
C ALA A 150 -4.44 19.60 -22.34
N ILE A 151 -4.86 20.84 -22.60
CA ILE A 151 -4.26 21.78 -23.54
C ILE A 151 -3.86 23.03 -22.73
N LEU A 152 -2.61 23.47 -22.82
CA LEU A 152 -2.14 24.68 -22.14
C LEU A 152 -2.69 25.95 -22.81
N ILE A 153 -2.82 27.02 -22.02
CA ILE A 153 -3.14 28.37 -22.52
C ILE A 153 -1.94 28.97 -23.27
#